data_AF-H6PTH0-F1
#
_entry.id   AF-H6PTH0-F1
#
_cell.length_a   1.000
_cell.length_b   1.000
_cell.length_c   1.000
_cell.angle_alpha   90.00
_cell.angle_beta   90.00
_cell.angle_gamma   90.00
#
_symmetry.space_group_name_H-M   'P 1'
#
loop_
_entity.id
_entity.type
_entity.pdbx_description
1 polymer ?
#
loop_
_entity_poly.entity_id
_entity_poly.type
_entity_poly.pdbx_seq_one_letter_code
_entity_poly.pdbx_strand_id
1 'polypeptide(L)' 'MWSLKSIKLFAEFLKDPLCRITDISFINALNNANKIDVLLDTLRVNKTKISALDISGIFFDNNVPA' A
#
# COMPACT_ATOMS: atom_id res chain seq x y z
N MET A 1 -11.34 -7.23 -3.58
CA MET A 1 -10.59 -6.86 -2.36
C MET A 1 -9.14 -7.28 -2.54
N TRP A 2 -8.16 -6.39 -2.40
CA TRP A 2 -6.74 -6.74 -2.61
C TRP A 2 -6.28 -7.74 -1.55
N SER A 3 -5.62 -8.83 -1.99
CA SER A 3 -5.00 -9.77 -1.07
C SER A 3 -3.65 -9.22 -0.57
N LEU A 4 -3.16 -9.71 0.58
CA LEU A 4 -1.80 -9.38 1.05
C LEU A 4 -0.74 -9.76 0.01
N LYS A 5 -0.92 -10.88 -0.70
CA LYS A 5 -0.04 -11.30 -1.79
C LYS A 5 -0.05 -10.31 -2.95
N SER A 6 -1.21 -9.80 -3.33
CA SER A 6 -1.36 -8.78 -4.38
C SER A 6 -0.65 -7.48 -3.99
N ILE A 7 -0.75 -7.06 -2.73
CA ILE A 7 -0.06 -5.87 -2.22
C ILE A 7 1.46 -6.07 -2.21
N LYS A 8 1.95 -7.24 -1.79
CA LYS A 8 3.39 -7.56 -1.84
C LYS A 8 3.93 -7.53 -3.28
N LEU A 9 3.21 -8.12 -4.23
CA LEU A 9 3.63 -8.09 -5.65
C LEU A 9 3.65 -6.67 -6.20
N PHE A 10 2.63 -5.88 -5.89
CA PHE A 10 2.59 -4.47 -6.30
C PHE A 10 3.70 -3.66 -5.64
N ALA A 11 4.00 -3.93 -4.38
CA ALA A 11 5.10 -3.33 -3.66
C ALA A 11 6.46 -3.59 -4.34
N GLU A 12 6.72 -4.83 -4.74
CA GLU A 12 7.92 -5.16 -5.51
C GLU A 12 7.94 -4.47 -6.88
N PHE A 13 6.79 -4.37 -7.56
CA PHE A 13 6.68 -3.64 -8.81
C PHE A 13 7.04 -2.15 -8.66
N LEU A 14 6.61 -1.51 -7.58
CA LEU A 14 6.96 -0.12 -7.33
C LEU A 14 8.46 0.09 -7.17
N LYS A 15 9.20 -0.90 -6.63
CA LYS A 15 10.66 -0.81 -6.42
C LYS A 15 11.46 -0.81 -7.72
N ASP A 16 10.84 -1.17 -8.84
CA ASP A 16 11.49 -1.07 -10.14
C ASP A 16 11.84 0.39 -10.44
N PRO A 17 13.11 0.73 -10.69
CA PRO A 17 13.53 2.11 -11.02
C PRO A 17 12.90 2.66 -12.30
N LEU A 18 12.38 1.79 -13.17
CA LEU A 18 11.64 2.15 -14.37
C LEU A 18 10.14 2.36 -14.10
N CYS A 19 9.65 2.10 -12.89
CA CYS A 19 8.27 2.35 -12.52
C CYS A 19 7.94 3.85 -12.68
N ARG A 20 6.84 4.13 -13.39
CA ARG A 20 6.37 5.49 -13.69
C ARG A 20 5.01 5.80 -13.09
N ILE A 21 4.52 4.93 -12.21
CA ILE A 21 3.26 5.18 -11.51
C ILE A 21 3.45 6.37 -10.57
N THR A 22 2.63 7.39 -10.77
CA THR A 22 2.60 8.63 -9.98
C THR A 22 1.38 8.70 -9.06
N ASP A 23 0.31 7.97 -9.40
CA ASP A 23 -0.98 8.05 -8.74
C ASP A 23 -1.45 6.63 -8.38
N ILE A 24 -1.77 6.42 -7.11
CA ILE A 24 -2.17 5.11 -6.61
C ILE A 24 -3.39 5.28 -5.70
N SER A 25 -4.38 4.41 -5.88
CA SER A 25 -5.58 4.37 -5.05
C SER A 25 -5.85 2.95 -4.53
N PHE A 26 -5.94 2.82 -3.21
CA PHE A 26 -6.20 1.60 -2.46
C PHE A 26 -7.53 1.65 -1.70
N ILE A 27 -8.58 2.19 -2.33
CA ILE A 27 -9.89 2.34 -1.71
C ILE A 27 -10.40 0.99 -1.19
N ASN A 28 -10.71 0.94 0.11
CA ASN A 28 -11.26 -0.26 0.79
C ASN A 28 -10.40 -1.53 0.60
N ALA A 29 -9.09 -1.37 0.36
CA ALA A 29 -8.16 -2.47 0.10
C ALA A 29 -7.26 -2.80 1.30
N LEU A 30 -7.05 -1.81 2.18
CA LEU A 30 -6.09 -1.81 3.29
C LEU A 30 -6.76 -2.03 4.65
N ASN A 31 -7.72 -2.95 4.71
CA ASN A 31 -8.50 -3.31 5.91
C ASN A 31 -7.75 -4.19 6.93
N ASN A 32 -6.42 -4.24 6.89
CA ASN A 32 -5.62 -5.04 7.81
C ASN A 32 -4.24 -4.37 7.98
N ALA A 33 -3.78 -4.24 9.24
CA ALA A 33 -2.49 -3.61 9.58
C ALA A 33 -1.31 -4.17 8.78
N ASN A 34 -1.25 -5.50 8.58
CA ASN A 34 -0.17 -6.14 7.82
C ASN A 34 -0.07 -5.66 6.37
N LYS A 35 -1.21 -5.28 5.76
CA LYS A 35 -1.24 -4.76 4.38
C LYS A 35 -0.71 -3.33 4.33
N ILE A 36 -0.99 -2.53 5.37
CA ILE A 36 -0.52 -1.16 5.51
C ILE A 36 0.99 -1.14 5.73
N ASP A 37 1.51 -1.98 6.62
CA ASP A 37 2.93 -2.03 6.93
C ASP A 37 3.78 -2.35 5.68
N VAL A 38 3.36 -3.36 4.90
CA VAL A 38 4.03 -3.70 3.62
C VAL A 38 4.03 -2.52 2.65
N LEU A 39 2.91 -1.79 2.54
CA LEU A 39 2.81 -0.64 1.67
C LEU A 39 3.71 0.51 2.15
N LEU A 40 3.70 0.81 3.46
CA LEU A 40 4.50 1.87 4.06
C LEU A 40 6.01 1.60 3.94
N ASP A 41 6.44 0.36 4.19
CA ASP A 41 7.85 -0.03 4.01
C ASP A 41 8.28 0.14 2.55
N THR A 42 7.41 -0.21 1.62
CA THR A 42 7.68 0.00 0.19
C THR A 42 7.83 1.47 -0.13
N LEU A 43 6.92 2.33 0.35
CA LEU A 43 6.98 3.76 0.09
C LEU A 43 8.20 4.42 0.75
N ARG A 44 8.62 3.97 1.93
CA ARG A 44 9.79 4.50 2.65
C ARG A 44 11.12 4.20 1.97
N VAL A 45 11.29 2.96 1.50
CA VAL A 45 12.57 2.49 0.96
C VAL A 45 12.77 2.94 -0.49
N ASN A 46 11.67 3.30 -1.16
CA ASN A 46 11.66 3.48 -2.58
C ASN A 46 11.72 4.98 -2.96
N LYS A 47 12.52 5.31 -3.98
CA LYS A 47 12.49 6.64 -4.61
C LYS A 47 11.29 6.74 -5.55
N THR A 48 10.12 6.39 -5.04
CA THR A 48 8.89 6.37 -5.83
C THR A 48 8.64 7.76 -6.40
N LYS A 49 8.08 7.82 -7.60
CA LYS A 49 7.58 9.07 -8.19
C LYS A 49 6.13 9.33 -7.80
N ILE A 50 5.62 8.63 -6.77
CA ILE A 50 4.23 8.73 -6.35
C ILE A 50 4.02 10.12 -5.78
N SER A 51 3.19 10.91 -6.48
CA SER A 51 2.78 12.25 -6.09
C SER A 51 1.40 12.25 -5.45
N ALA A 52 0.57 11.24 -5.72
CA ALA A 52 -0.76 11.09 -5.14
C ALA A 52 -0.99 9.66 -4.64
N LEU A 53 -1.41 9.56 -3.38
CA LEU A 53 -1.76 8.31 -2.73
C LEU A 53 -3.13 8.45 -2.06
N ASP A 54 -4.10 7.68 -2.53
CA ASP A 54 -5.42 7.56 -1.94
C ASP A 54 -5.53 6.23 -1.18
N ILE A 55 -5.71 6.32 0.13
CA ILE A 55 -5.89 5.19 1.04
C ILE A 55 -7.25 5.28 1.76
N SER A 56 -8.23 5.96 1.15
CA SER A 56 -9.55 6.12 1.75
C SER A 56 -10.31 4.79 1.89
N GLY A 57 -11.28 4.77 2.81
CA GLY A 57 -12.03 3.55 3.11
C GLY A 57 -11.20 2.46 3.81
N ILE A 58 -10.08 2.80 4.45
CA ILE A 58 -9.48 1.94 5.46
C ILE A 58 -10.45 1.85 6.64
N PHE A 59 -10.83 0.63 6.97
CA PHE A 59 -11.53 0.32 8.21
C PHE A 59 -10.57 -0.47 9.09
N PHE A 60 -10.23 0.11 10.23
CA PHE A 60 -9.57 -0.62 11.31
C PHE A 60 -10.68 -1.26 12.14
N ASP A 61 -10.66 -2.58 12.23
CA ASP A 61 -11.49 -3.27 13.19
C ASP A 61 -10.96 -2.90 14.58
N ASN A 62 -11.71 -2.11 15.35
CA ASN A 62 -11.32 -1.59 16.66
C ASN A 62 -11.19 -2.69 17.75
N ASN A 63 -11.20 -3.97 17.34
CA ASN A 63 -11.12 -5.15 18.20
C ASN A 63 -9.68 -5.69 18.36
N VAL A 64 -8.67 -5.00 17.86
CA VAL A 64 -7.26 -5.35 18.12
C VAL A 64 -6.83 -4.62 19.41
N PRO A 65 -6.48 -5.33 20.50
CA PRO A 65 -5.98 -4.70 21.72
C PRO A 65 -4.66 -3.98 21.42
N ALA A 66 -4.49 -2.82 22.05
CA ALA A 66 -3.24 -2.05 22.02
C ALA A 66 -2.02 -2.85 22.49
#